data_AF-A0A2D7WL82-F1
#
_entry.id   AF-A0A2D7WL82-F1
#
_cell.length_a   1.000
_cell.length_b   1.000
_cell.length_c   1.000
_cell.angle_alpha   90.00
_cell.angle_beta   90.00
_cell.angle_gamma   90.00
#
_symmetry.space_group_name_H-M   'P 1'
#
loop_
_entity.id
_entity.type
_entity.pdbx_description
1 polymer ?
#
loop_
_entity_poly.entity_id
_entity_poly.type
_entity_poly.pdbx_seq_one_letter_code
_entity_poly.pdbx_strand_id
1 'polypeptide(L)'
;MIRIRHHSEDDFTRIREFFTGDEFTGNKLILRSTDKRKGLYLYIPIESKNDSLQNAQIVELSIIDSRNPFPRKFQFAMPPNFKKKKSLLLGITGKDWNEKVMDLIAWKVVITDSLKKNLLVSQSFLWSH
;
A
#
# COMPACT_ATOMS: atom_id res chain seq x y z
N MET A 1 -13.39 -0.72 4.10
CA MET A 1 -13.25 -1.39 2.79
C MET A 1 -12.00 -0.90 2.09
N ILE A 2 -11.20 -1.79 1.51
CA ILE A 2 -9.99 -1.43 0.75
C ILE A 2 -10.41 -0.87 -0.62
N ARG A 3 -9.81 0.26 -1.02
CA ARG A 3 -10.04 0.88 -2.34
C ARG A 3 -8.78 0.83 -3.17
N ILE A 4 -8.91 0.63 -4.47
CA ILE A 4 -7.78 0.51 -5.40
C ILE A 4 -7.84 1.68 -6.36
N ARG A 5 -6.72 2.37 -6.57
CA ARG A 5 -6.63 3.49 -7.52
C ARG A 5 -5.26 3.54 -8.17
N HIS A 6 -5.23 3.88 -9.44
CA HIS A 6 -4.00 4.31 -10.10
C HIS A 6 -3.75 5.79 -9.80
N HIS A 7 -2.48 6.16 -9.67
CA HIS A 7 -2.06 7.52 -9.49
C HIS A 7 -0.92 7.89 -10.43
N SER A 8 -1.01 9.11 -10.98
CA SER A 8 0.08 9.77 -11.69
C SER A 8 1.12 10.32 -10.70
N GLU A 9 2.24 10.87 -11.19
CA GLU A 9 3.19 11.57 -10.30
C GLU A 9 2.58 12.85 -9.72
N ASP A 10 1.80 13.57 -10.54
CA ASP A 10 1.18 14.85 -10.19
C ASP A 10 0.12 14.73 -9.09
N ASP A 11 -0.53 13.57 -8.96
CA ASP A 11 -1.54 13.30 -7.92
C ASP A 11 -0.99 13.40 -6.49
N PHE A 12 0.33 13.27 -6.33
CA PHE A 12 1.02 13.39 -5.05
C PHE A 12 1.68 14.76 -4.87
N THR A 13 1.85 15.53 -5.94
CA THR A 13 2.46 16.85 -5.89
C THR A 13 1.56 17.80 -5.09
N ARG A 14 2.10 18.39 -4.03
CA ARG A 14 1.41 19.46 -3.29
C ARG A 14 2.21 20.74 -3.32
N ILE A 15 1.50 21.86 -3.36
CA ILE A 15 2.08 23.22 -3.31
C ILE A 15 3.05 23.38 -2.13
N ARG A 16 2.79 22.72 -0.99
CA ARG A 16 3.70 22.78 0.17
C ARG A 16 5.05 22.09 -0.04
N GLU A 17 5.12 21.04 -0.87
CA GLU A 17 6.38 20.33 -1.16
C GLU A 17 7.35 21.23 -1.92
N PHE A 18 6.82 22.16 -2.72
CA PHE A 18 7.63 23.18 -3.40
C PHE A 18 8.40 24.08 -2.42
N PHE A 19 7.87 24.29 -1.21
CA PHE A 19 8.51 25.11 -0.18
C PHE A 19 9.37 24.32 0.80
N THR A 20 9.14 23.00 0.95
CA THR A 20 9.80 22.18 1.97
C THR A 20 10.72 21.09 1.43
N GLY A 21 10.61 20.71 0.16
CA GLY A 21 11.33 19.58 -0.44
C GLY A 21 10.82 18.19 -0.03
N ASP A 22 10.15 18.07 1.11
CA ASP A 22 9.59 16.82 1.62
C ASP A 22 8.18 16.51 1.11
N GLU A 23 7.90 15.22 0.83
CA GLU A 23 6.57 14.76 0.42
C GLU A 23 5.56 14.90 1.58
N PHE A 24 4.51 15.69 1.35
CA PHE A 24 3.49 15.93 2.36
C PHE A 24 2.40 14.87 2.32
N THR A 25 2.56 13.87 3.20
CA THR A 25 1.65 12.72 3.26
C THR A 25 0.41 12.94 4.15
N GLY A 26 0.37 14.02 4.95
CA GLY A 26 -0.74 14.36 5.84
C GLY A 26 -1.13 13.21 6.78
N ASN A 27 -2.40 12.80 6.78
CA ASN A 27 -2.90 11.67 7.59
C ASN A 27 -2.67 10.29 6.95
N LYS A 28 -2.00 10.22 5.80
CA LYS A 28 -1.71 8.98 5.09
C LYS A 28 -0.29 8.52 5.43
N LEU A 29 -0.11 7.23 5.68
CA LEU A 29 1.17 6.55 5.55
C LEU A 29 1.24 6.01 4.12
N ILE A 30 2.33 6.27 3.40
CA ILE A 30 2.52 5.78 2.05
C ILE A 30 3.75 4.88 2.05
N LEU A 31 3.59 3.62 1.63
CA LEU A 31 4.68 2.66 1.43
C LEU A 31 4.66 2.26 -0.04
N ARG A 32 5.81 2.26 -0.70
CA ARG A 32 5.92 2.03 -2.14
C ARG A 32 6.97 0.96 -2.43
N SER A 33 6.77 0.18 -3.50
CA SER A 33 7.73 -0.82 -3.95
C SER A 33 8.99 -0.19 -4.55
N THR A 34 8.87 1.02 -5.09
CA THR A 34 9.99 1.85 -5.58
C THR A 34 9.88 3.29 -5.04
N ASP A 35 10.91 4.09 -5.24
CA ASP A 35 10.94 5.52 -4.92
C ASP A 35 10.00 6.37 -5.81
N LYS A 36 9.50 5.81 -6.91
CA LYS A 36 8.61 6.51 -7.85
C LYS A 36 7.19 6.63 -7.30
N ARG A 37 6.52 7.75 -7.63
CA ARG A 37 5.17 8.07 -7.17
C ARG A 37 4.07 7.46 -8.05
N LYS A 38 4.30 7.36 -9.36
CA LYS A 38 3.32 6.80 -10.30
C LYS A 38 3.15 5.30 -10.09
N GLY A 39 1.90 4.83 -10.01
CA GLY A 39 1.59 3.41 -9.91
C GLY A 39 0.21 3.08 -9.36
N LEU A 40 0.03 1.82 -8.96
CA LEU A 40 -1.21 1.31 -8.40
C LEU A 40 -1.18 1.34 -6.87
N TYR A 41 -2.24 1.87 -6.26
CA TYR A 41 -2.34 2.04 -4.81
C TYR A 41 -3.54 1.33 -4.22
N LEU A 42 -3.31 0.60 -3.13
CA LEU A 42 -4.34 0.05 -2.26
C LEU A 42 -4.47 0.94 -1.02
N TYR A 43 -5.67 1.48 -0.82
CA TYR A 43 -6.05 2.33 0.30
C TYR A 43 -6.65 1.48 1.41
N ILE A 44 -5.93 1.36 2.51
CA ILE A 44 -6.31 0.56 3.67
C ILE A 44 -6.59 1.52 4.84
N PRO A 45 -7.82 1.55 5.39
CA PRO A 45 -8.10 2.35 6.57
C PRO A 45 -7.37 1.77 7.79
N ILE A 46 -6.62 2.61 8.50
CA ILE A 46 -6.07 2.31 9.82
C ILE A 46 -7.04 2.97 10.81
N GLU A 47 -8.24 2.40 10.93
CA GLU A 47 -9.23 2.94 11.87
C GLU A 47 -8.77 2.69 13.30
N SER A 48 -8.70 3.77 14.09
CA SER A 48 -8.29 3.79 15.49
C SER A 48 -9.21 3.04 16.46
N LYS A 49 -10.22 2.31 15.95
CA LYS A 49 -11.14 1.54 16.79
C LYS A 49 -10.55 0.23 17.29
N ASN A 50 -9.62 -0.36 16.53
CA ASN A 50 -8.86 -1.53 16.94
C ASN A 50 -7.39 -1.16 17.04
N ASP A 51 -6.93 -1.00 18.28
CA ASP A 51 -5.56 -0.66 18.65
C ASP A 51 -4.50 -1.67 18.13
N SER A 52 -4.96 -2.84 17.68
CA SER A 52 -4.11 -3.92 17.19
C SER A 52 -3.20 -3.50 16.03
N LEU A 53 -3.67 -2.64 15.12
CA LEU A 53 -2.84 -2.17 14.01
C LEU A 53 -1.73 -1.21 14.44
N GLN A 54 -1.75 -0.65 15.66
CA GLN A 54 -0.65 0.19 16.17
C GLN A 54 0.64 -0.61 16.40
N ASN A 55 0.53 -1.93 16.54
CA ASN A 55 1.66 -2.84 16.70
C ASN A 55 2.11 -3.46 15.37
N ALA A 56 1.55 -3.02 14.24
CA ALA A 56 1.96 -3.50 12.92
C ALA A 56 3.46 -3.21 12.67
N GLN A 57 4.16 -4.23 12.21
CA GLN A 57 5.59 -4.17 11.90
C GLN A 57 5.83 -4.42 10.41
N ILE A 58 5.13 -5.40 9.84
CA ILE A 58 5.33 -5.82 8.45
C ILE A 58 3.99 -5.81 7.73
N VAL A 59 4.02 -5.34 6.49
CA VAL A 59 2.91 -5.44 5.55
C VAL A 59 3.38 -6.24 4.34
N GLU A 60 2.68 -7.32 4.04
CA GLU A 60 2.87 -8.11 2.84
C GLU A 60 1.72 -7.85 1.88
N LEU A 61 2.05 -7.47 0.65
CA LEU A 61 1.12 -7.33 -0.47
C LEU A 61 1.47 -8.36 -1.52
N SER A 62 0.52 -9.23 -1.83
CA SER A 62 0.62 -10.15 -2.97
C SER A 62 -0.35 -9.71 -4.05
N ILE A 63 0.09 -9.68 -5.30
CA ILE A 63 -0.74 -9.33 -6.46
C ILE A 63 -0.59 -10.37 -7.58
N ILE A 64 -1.67 -10.57 -8.32
CA ILE A 64 -1.70 -11.26 -9.62
C ILE A 64 -2.15 -10.23 -10.65
N ASP A 65 -1.40 -10.13 -11.75
CA ASP A 65 -1.71 -9.23 -12.85
C ASP A 65 -1.88 -9.98 -14.17
N SER A 66 -2.48 -9.34 -15.17
CA SER A 66 -2.83 -9.93 -16.46
C SER A 66 -1.64 -10.52 -17.24
N ARG A 67 -0.40 -10.21 -16.87
CA ARG A 67 0.79 -10.73 -17.56
C ARG A 67 1.39 -11.96 -16.90
N ASN A 68 1.07 -12.25 -15.64
CA ASN A 68 1.65 -13.36 -14.91
C ASN A 68 0.62 -14.01 -13.96
N PRO A 69 0.27 -15.30 -14.16
CA PRO A 69 -0.65 -16.01 -13.27
C PRO A 69 -0.06 -16.30 -11.89
N PHE A 70 1.26 -16.17 -11.71
CA PHE A 70 1.90 -16.38 -10.41
C PHE A 70 1.93 -15.10 -9.57
N PRO A 71 1.60 -15.16 -8.27
CA PRO A 71 1.61 -13.99 -7.43
C PRO A 71 2.99 -13.35 -7.26
N ARG A 72 3.07 -12.03 -7.48
CA ARG A 72 4.20 -11.19 -7.08
C ARG A 72 4.00 -10.71 -5.65
N LYS A 73 5.02 -10.88 -4.80
CA LYS A 73 4.98 -10.50 -3.38
C LYS A 73 5.85 -9.28 -3.12
N PHE A 74 5.33 -8.36 -2.32
CA PHE A 74 5.98 -7.15 -1.87
C PHE A 74 5.88 -7.07 -0.36
N GLN A 75 6.99 -6.76 0.30
CA GLN A 75 7.06 -6.64 1.75
C GLN A 75 7.50 -5.23 2.12
N PHE A 76 6.79 -4.63 3.08
CA PHE A 76 7.05 -3.28 3.56
C PHE A 76 7.19 -3.28 5.08
N ALA A 77 8.19 -2.54 5.58
CA ALA A 77 8.33 -2.29 7.01
C ALA A 77 7.46 -1.08 7.41
N MET A 78 6.76 -1.19 8.53
CA MET A 78 6.02 -0.09 9.13
C MET A 78 6.99 0.84 9.87
N PRO A 79 7.01 2.15 9.57
CA PRO A 79 7.90 3.09 10.24
C PRO A 79 7.39 3.40 11.66
N PRO A 80 8.25 3.45 12.69
CA PRO A 80 7.85 3.48 14.10
C PRO A 80 6.84 4.58 14.50
N ASN A 81 6.79 5.68 13.75
CA ASN A 81 5.94 6.84 14.03
C ASN A 81 4.60 6.85 13.25
N PHE A 82 4.15 5.73 12.68
CA PHE A 82 2.91 5.69 11.89
C PHE A 82 1.62 5.83 12.71
N LYS A 83 1.69 5.78 14.04
CA LYS A 83 0.53 5.79 14.96
C LYS A 83 -0.41 7.00 14.80
N LYS A 84 0.06 8.11 14.21
CA LYS A 84 -0.77 9.31 13.92
C LYS A 84 -1.49 9.24 12.57
N LYS A 85 -1.24 8.22 11.75
CA LYS A 85 -1.78 8.07 10.40
C LYS A 85 -3.11 7.32 10.45
N LYS A 86 -4.08 7.79 9.65
CA LYS A 86 -5.45 7.24 9.58
C LYS A 86 -5.64 6.26 8.43
N SER A 87 -4.74 6.26 7.46
CA SER A 87 -4.80 5.35 6.33
C SER A 87 -3.41 4.97 5.85
N LEU A 88 -3.29 3.73 5.39
CA LEU A 88 -2.13 3.17 4.74
C LEU A 88 -2.40 3.12 3.23
N LEU A 89 -1.48 3.64 2.45
CA LEU A 89 -1.45 3.54 0.99
C LEU A 89 -0.28 2.62 0.64
N LEU A 90 -0.58 1.45 0.10
CA LEU A 90 0.43 0.54 -0.45
C LEU A 90 0.51 0.73 -1.95
N GLY A 91 1.66 1.21 -2.43
CA GLY A 91 1.91 1.48 -3.83
C GLY A 91 2.80 0.41 -4.47
N ILE A 92 2.35 -0.15 -5.59
CA ILE A 92 3.23 -0.82 -6.56
C ILE A 92 3.53 0.19 -7.64
N THR A 93 4.78 0.65 -7.71
CA THR A 93 5.13 1.88 -8.43
C THR A 93 6.32 1.73 -9.36
N GLY A 94 6.51 2.71 -10.24
CA GLY A 94 7.66 2.76 -11.14
C GLY A 94 7.72 1.53 -12.05
N LYS A 95 8.87 0.84 -12.06
CA LYS A 95 9.08 -0.34 -12.90
C LYS A 95 8.20 -1.54 -12.51
N ASP A 96 7.66 -1.57 -11.29
CA ASP A 96 6.88 -2.70 -10.80
C ASP A 96 5.43 -2.67 -11.29
N TRP A 97 4.94 -1.52 -11.76
CA TRP A 97 3.60 -1.34 -12.30
C TRP A 97 3.58 -0.51 -13.58
N ASN A 98 3.07 -1.08 -14.67
CA ASN A 98 2.82 -0.38 -15.92
C ASN A 98 1.34 -0.51 -16.29
N GLU A 99 0.58 0.55 -16.03
CA GLU A 99 -0.88 0.56 -16.24
C GLU A 99 -1.31 0.41 -17.72
N LYS A 100 -0.39 0.54 -18.67
CA LYS A 100 -0.71 0.36 -20.10
C LYS A 100 -0.81 -1.11 -20.50
N VAL A 101 -0.21 -2.01 -19.73
CA VAL A 101 -0.05 -3.43 -20.09
C VAL A 101 -0.32 -4.38 -18.92
N MET A 102 -0.64 -3.86 -17.73
CA MET A 102 -0.94 -4.64 -16.54
C MET A 102 -2.31 -4.24 -15.99
N ASP A 103 -3.17 -5.24 -15.85
CA ASP A 103 -4.44 -5.12 -15.12
C ASP A 103 -4.34 -5.92 -13.83
N LEU A 104 -4.83 -5.37 -12.73
CA LEU A 104 -4.86 -6.08 -11.45
C LEU A 104 -5.99 -7.13 -11.48
N ILE A 105 -5.63 -8.40 -11.41
CA ILE A 105 -6.59 -9.51 -11.36
C ILE A 105 -6.97 -9.81 -9.91
N ALA A 106 -5.98 -10.04 -9.06
CA ALA A 106 -6.21 -10.41 -7.66
C ALA A 106 -5.17 -9.78 -6.75
N TRP A 107 -5.55 -9.59 -5.49
CA TRP A 107 -4.67 -9.05 -4.46
C TRP A 107 -4.96 -9.67 -3.11
N LYS A 108 -3.93 -9.73 -2.27
CA LYS A 108 -4.01 -10.09 -0.86
C LYS A 108 -3.05 -9.22 -0.06
N VAL A 109 -3.54 -8.70 1.05
CA VAL A 109 -2.80 -7.93 2.03
C VAL A 109 -2.80 -8.69 3.35
N VAL A 110 -1.62 -8.85 3.92
CA VAL A 110 -1.40 -9.39 5.27
C VAL A 110 -0.59 -8.38 6.06
N ILE A 111 -1.06 -8.01 7.25
CA ILE A 111 -0.35 -7.14 8.19
C ILE A 111 -0.05 -7.94 9.44
N THR A 112 1.21 -7.94 9.87
CA THR A 112 1.69 -8.69 11.04
C THR A 112 2.38 -7.81 12.07
N ASP A 113 2.37 -8.26 13.32
CA ASP A 113 3.16 -7.68 14.40
C ASP A 113 4.58 -8.28 14.48
N SER A 114 5.34 -7.89 15.51
CA SER A 114 6.70 -8.40 15.77
C SER A 114 6.75 -9.90 16.06
N LEU A 115 5.63 -10.51 16.47
CA LEU A 115 5.49 -11.94 16.74
C LEU A 115 4.99 -12.70 15.50
N LYS A 116 4.92 -12.05 14.34
CA LYS A 116 4.35 -12.58 13.09
C LYS A 116 2.88 -12.98 13.20
N LYS A 117 2.15 -12.45 14.20
CA LYS A 117 0.71 -12.67 14.33
C LYS A 117 -0.01 -11.80 13.31
N ASN A 118 -0.97 -12.39 12.60
CA ASN A 118 -1.81 -11.67 11.65
C ASN A 118 -2.73 -10.69 12.39
N LEU A 119 -2.50 -9.40 12.18
CA LEU A 119 -3.34 -8.30 12.67
C LEU A 119 -4.47 -8.00 11.71
N LEU A 120 -4.21 -8.12 10.41
CA LEU A 120 -5.18 -7.94 9.33
C LEU A 120 -4.85 -8.88 8.17
N VAL A 121 -5.89 -9.52 7.64
CA VAL A 121 -5.84 -10.22 6.35
C VAL A 121 -7.01 -9.73 5.52
N SER A 122 -6.74 -9.25 4.32
CA SER A 122 -7.78 -8.82 3.38
C SER A 122 -7.37 -9.18 1.96
N GLN A 123 -8.33 -9.56 1.12
CA GLN A 123 -8.05 -10.02 -0.22
C GLN A 123 -9.22 -9.74 -1.18
N SER A 124 -8.93 -9.71 -2.48
CA SER A 124 -9.96 -9.74 -3.52
C SER A 124 -10.70 -11.08 -3.52
N PHE A 125 -11.94 -11.07 -4.00
CA PHE A 125 -12.74 -12.28 -4.18
C PHE A 125 -12.00 -13.37 -4.99
N LEU A 126 -11.36 -12.99 -6.10
CA LEU A 126 -10.61 -13.91 -6.99
C LEU A 126 -9.38 -14.56 -6.33
N TRP A 127 -8.95 -14.09 -5.16
CA TRP A 127 -7.81 -14.70 -4.45
C TRP A 127 -8.22 -15.99 -3.70
N SER A 128 -9.50 -16.13 -3.34
CA SER A 128 -10.02 -17.25 -2.56
C SER A 128 -10.38 -18.48 -3.41
N HIS A 129 -10.19 -18.41 -4.72
CA HIS A 129 -10.54 -19.45 -5.70
C HIS A 129 -9.27 -20.05 -6.29
#